data_AF-A0A554FW98-F1
#
_entry.id   AF-A0A554FW98-F1
#
_cell.length_a   1.000
_cell.length_b   1.000
_cell.length_c   1.000
_cell.angle_alpha   90.00
_cell.angle_beta   90.00
_cell.angle_gamma   90.00
#
_symmetry.space_group_name_H-M   'P 1'
#
loop_
_entity.id
_entity.type
_entity.pdbx_description
1 polymer ?
#
loop_
_entity_poly.entity_id
_entity_poly.type
_entity_poly.pdbx_seq_one_letter_code
_entity_poly.pdbx_strand_id
1 'polypeptide(L)'
;MKHVVMSLFLALAVVGCGSTKDDDSEGPDGKPSEQSAELCGSSKACPSGQFCFNGLCALGCQTNANCAADQYCDAEDTGTLASYCKNKKVATCTSNSQCQSNQQCIEGLCSLTPPPNPPSCNPNTSDFKDGCDTYSVCLDPDDQGSKQPYCASFPPCPEDGVCPTGLGGAVCNDGILANKGRFCMQGLCRDGSNCPSAWSCVKPFTGSVLGFCSPGDFGFPCTENAQCKSGQCFSAPGVMGACM
;
A
#
# COMPACT_ATOMS: atom_id res chain seq x y z
N MET A 1 -49.79 -7.73 -22.42
CA MET A 1 -51.09 -7.06 -22.16
C MET A 1 -50.80 -5.83 -21.32
N LYS A 2 -51.16 -4.62 -21.83
CA LYS A 2 -51.61 -3.40 -21.12
C LYS A 2 -50.69 -2.86 -20.00
N HIS A 3 -50.09 -1.66 -20.03
CA HIS A 3 -50.30 -0.35 -20.69
C HIS A 3 -48.90 0.32 -20.79
N VAL A 4 -48.37 0.91 -21.88
CA VAL A 4 -48.73 2.08 -22.71
C VAL A 4 -49.07 3.35 -21.93
N VAL A 5 -48.29 4.41 -22.21
CA VAL A 5 -48.61 5.85 -22.35
C VAL A 5 -47.61 6.70 -21.54
N MET A 6 -46.56 7.27 -22.14
CA MET A 6 -46.50 8.45 -23.03
C MET A 6 -46.38 9.77 -22.24
N SER A 7 -45.43 10.55 -22.72
CA SER A 7 -45.45 12.02 -22.80
C SER A 7 -44.75 12.80 -21.69
N LEU A 8 -44.16 13.97 -21.94
CA LEU A 8 -43.67 14.68 -23.13
C LEU A 8 -43.34 16.10 -22.62
N PHE A 9 -42.24 16.70 -23.10
CA PHE A 9 -41.90 18.15 -23.15
C PHE A 9 -42.09 19.04 -21.90
N LEU A 10 -41.02 19.76 -21.53
CA LEU A 10 -40.92 21.19 -21.84
C LEU A 10 -39.47 21.70 -21.67
N ALA A 11 -38.93 22.27 -22.74
CA ALA A 11 -37.81 23.20 -22.69
C ALA A 11 -38.35 24.61 -22.39
N LEU A 12 -37.63 25.38 -21.58
CA LEU A 12 -37.73 26.84 -21.54
C LEU A 12 -36.33 27.40 -21.24
N ALA A 13 -35.79 28.08 -22.25
CA ALA A 13 -34.61 28.92 -22.13
C ALA A 13 -34.97 30.22 -21.42
N VAL A 14 -34.08 30.71 -20.56
CA VAL A 14 -33.97 32.15 -20.28
C VAL A 14 -32.52 32.56 -20.46
N VAL A 15 -32.35 33.46 -21.43
CA VAL A 15 -31.16 34.27 -21.67
C VAL A 15 -31.04 35.28 -20.52
N GLY A 16 -29.86 35.34 -19.91
CA GLY A 16 -29.48 36.39 -18.97
C GLY A 16 -28.04 36.82 -19.23
N CYS A 17 -27.86 37.78 -20.14
CA CYS A 17 -26.65 38.59 -20.23
C CYS A 17 -26.70 39.63 -19.10
N GLY A 18 -25.66 39.68 -18.26
CA GLY A 18 -25.47 40.71 -17.23
C GLY A 18 -24.00 40.82 -16.89
N SER A 19 -23.40 41.93 -17.31
CA SER A 19 -21.96 42.22 -17.30
C SER A 19 -21.37 42.47 -15.91
N THR A 20 -20.11 42.02 -15.77
CA THR A 20 -18.98 42.60 -15.00
C THR A 20 -19.21 42.98 -13.54
N LYS A 21 -18.62 42.17 -12.65
CA LYS A 21 -17.67 42.69 -11.66
C LYS A 21 -16.44 41.79 -11.65
N ASP A 22 -15.33 42.38 -12.04
CA ASP A 22 -13.99 41.92 -11.73
C ASP A 22 -13.85 41.93 -10.20
N ASP A 23 -13.96 40.76 -9.59
CA ASP A 23 -13.36 40.51 -8.29
C ASP A 23 -12.21 39.55 -8.55
N ASP A 24 -11.04 40.15 -8.81
CA ASP A 24 -9.73 39.53 -8.64
C ASP A 24 -9.60 39.09 -7.18
N SER A 25 -10.26 37.99 -6.83
CA SER A 25 -9.91 37.23 -5.64
C SER A 25 -8.63 36.50 -5.96
N GLU A 26 -7.53 37.17 -5.60
CA GLU A 26 -6.21 36.61 -5.32
C GLU A 26 -6.26 35.09 -5.27
N GLY A 27 -5.81 34.47 -6.36
CA GLY A 27 -5.51 33.05 -6.36
C GLY A 27 -4.58 32.76 -5.19
N PRO A 28 -4.67 31.59 -4.55
CA PRO A 28 -3.75 31.28 -3.49
C PRO A 28 -2.35 31.28 -4.08
N ASP A 29 -1.55 32.29 -3.70
CA ASP A 29 -0.08 32.33 -3.77
C ASP A 29 0.52 31.24 -2.86
N GLY A 30 0.02 30.02 -3.00
CA GLY A 30 0.60 28.83 -2.40
C GLY A 30 1.82 28.47 -3.20
N LYS A 31 3.00 28.77 -2.66
CA LYS A 31 4.24 28.12 -3.10
C LYS A 31 3.96 26.63 -3.34
N PRO A 32 4.31 26.04 -4.50
CA PRO A 32 4.02 24.63 -4.81
C PRO A 32 4.72 23.60 -3.93
N SER A 33 5.36 24.02 -2.83
CA SER A 33 6.39 23.27 -2.10
C SER A 33 6.08 23.06 -0.61
N GLU A 34 4.98 23.60 -0.09
CA GLU A 34 4.62 23.37 1.32
C GLU A 34 3.52 22.31 1.41
N GLN A 35 3.96 21.05 1.39
CA GLN A 35 3.14 19.93 1.82
C GLN A 35 2.94 20.06 3.32
N SER A 36 1.72 20.40 3.77
CA SER A 36 1.35 20.10 5.14
C SER A 36 1.39 18.58 5.29
N ALA A 37 2.16 18.07 6.26
CA ALA A 37 2.25 16.65 6.58
C ALA A 37 0.94 16.18 7.23
N GLU A 38 -0.16 16.30 6.48
CA GLU A 38 -1.49 15.98 6.96
C GLU A 38 -1.72 14.49 6.93
N LEU A 39 -2.21 14.00 8.06
CA LEU A 39 -2.72 12.65 8.14
C LEU A 39 -4.08 12.58 7.43
N CYS A 40 -4.32 11.44 6.80
CA CYS A 40 -5.56 11.09 6.13
C CYS A 40 -6.03 9.68 6.52
N GLY A 41 -7.25 9.36 6.12
CA GLY A 41 -7.85 8.05 6.31
C GLY A 41 -9.31 8.04 5.90
N SER A 42 -10.05 7.00 6.29
CA SER A 42 -11.46 6.83 5.92
C SER A 42 -12.37 7.99 6.34
N SER A 43 -12.00 8.72 7.39
CA SER A 43 -12.76 9.85 7.94
C SER A 43 -12.17 11.22 7.59
N LYS A 44 -11.02 11.28 6.92
CA LYS A 44 -10.35 12.54 6.58
C LYS A 44 -9.69 12.42 5.21
N ALA A 45 -10.31 13.07 4.23
CA ALA A 45 -9.75 13.21 2.89
C ALA A 45 -8.56 14.17 2.91
N CYS A 46 -7.66 13.99 1.94
CA CYS A 46 -6.59 14.93 1.71
C CYS A 46 -7.09 16.23 1.07
N PRO A 47 -6.36 17.35 1.23
CA PRO A 47 -6.62 18.57 0.49
C PRO A 47 -6.69 18.32 -1.02
N SER A 48 -7.39 19.20 -1.75
CA SER A 48 -7.51 19.09 -3.21
C SER A 48 -6.14 19.00 -3.89
N GLY A 49 -5.99 18.04 -4.80
CA GLY A 49 -4.72 17.78 -5.50
C GLY A 49 -3.76 16.85 -4.75
N GLN A 50 -4.15 16.35 -3.56
CA GLN A 50 -3.40 15.35 -2.80
C GLN A 50 -4.17 14.03 -2.69
N PHE A 51 -3.44 12.95 -2.45
CA PHE A 51 -3.97 11.59 -2.37
C PHE A 51 -3.57 10.96 -1.05
N CYS A 52 -4.48 10.18 -0.47
CA CYS A 52 -4.21 9.49 0.79
C CYS A 52 -3.41 8.22 0.52
N PHE A 53 -2.22 8.12 1.09
CA PHE A 53 -1.32 7.01 0.88
C PHE A 53 -0.59 6.64 2.17
N ASN A 54 -0.79 5.41 2.64
CA ASN A 54 -0.35 4.95 3.98
C ASN A 54 -0.72 5.91 5.13
N GLY A 55 -1.90 6.54 5.04
CA GLY A 55 -2.36 7.52 6.02
C GLY A 55 -1.70 8.90 5.95
N LEU A 56 -0.91 9.17 4.92
CA LEU A 56 -0.27 10.45 4.66
C LEU A 56 -0.81 11.06 3.36
N CYS A 57 -1.09 12.35 3.37
CA CYS A 57 -1.44 13.04 2.14
C CYS A 57 -0.20 13.28 1.28
N ALA A 58 -0.20 12.75 0.06
CA ALA A 58 0.87 12.88 -0.92
C ALA A 58 0.43 13.79 -2.09
N LEU A 59 1.31 14.68 -2.52
CA LEU A 59 1.11 15.52 -3.69
C LEU A 59 1.31 14.71 -4.98
N GLY A 60 0.52 14.98 -6.01
CA GLY A 60 0.82 14.55 -7.36
C GLY A 60 2.08 15.24 -7.90
N CYS A 61 2.84 14.56 -8.74
CA CYS A 61 4.08 15.07 -9.30
C CYS A 61 4.28 14.62 -10.75
N GLN A 62 5.17 15.32 -11.46
CA GLN A 62 5.67 14.90 -12.77
C GLN A 62 7.19 14.71 -12.75
N THR A 63 7.88 15.42 -11.85
CA THR A 63 9.32 15.37 -11.67
C THR A 63 9.67 15.53 -10.19
N ASN A 64 10.91 15.19 -9.81
CA ASN A 64 11.41 15.38 -8.44
C ASN A 64 11.35 16.86 -7.98
N ALA A 65 11.31 17.82 -8.90
CA ALA A 65 11.20 19.23 -8.56
C ALA A 65 9.82 19.61 -7.98
N ASN A 66 8.80 18.76 -8.14
CA ASN A 66 7.49 18.95 -7.52
C ASN A 66 7.44 18.49 -6.06
N CYS A 67 8.47 17.77 -5.59
CA CYS A 67 8.48 17.11 -4.28
C CYS A 67 9.43 17.80 -3.30
N ALA A 68 9.22 17.56 -2.01
CA ALA A 68 10.14 18.00 -0.99
C ALA A 68 11.52 17.33 -1.17
N ALA A 69 12.58 17.91 -0.57
CA ALA A 69 13.96 17.45 -0.77
C ALA A 69 14.20 16.00 -0.32
N ASP A 70 13.47 15.53 0.69
CA ASP A 70 13.47 14.17 1.23
C ASP A 70 12.50 13.22 0.51
N GLN A 71 11.87 13.70 -0.56
CA GLN A 71 10.93 12.95 -1.39
C GLN A 71 11.42 12.84 -2.84
N TYR A 72 10.84 11.89 -3.56
CA TYR A 72 11.02 11.70 -4.99
C TYR A 72 9.67 11.53 -5.67
N CYS A 73 9.61 11.86 -6.94
CA CYS A 73 8.44 11.63 -7.77
C CYS A 73 8.54 10.22 -8.35
N ASP A 74 7.66 9.32 -7.88
CA ASP A 74 7.66 7.94 -8.36
C ASP A 74 6.96 7.83 -9.71
N ALA A 75 7.73 8.05 -10.77
CA ALA A 75 7.28 7.93 -12.16
C ALA A 75 7.22 6.48 -12.66
N GLU A 76 7.79 5.54 -11.91
CA GLU A 76 7.81 4.10 -12.23
C GLU A 76 6.59 3.36 -11.67
N ASP A 77 5.75 4.05 -10.89
CA ASP A 77 4.57 3.45 -10.30
C ASP A 77 3.50 3.15 -11.37
N THR A 78 3.51 1.92 -11.87
CA THR A 78 2.55 1.47 -12.90
C THR A 78 1.14 1.22 -12.35
N GLY A 79 0.93 1.35 -11.04
CA GLY A 79 -0.36 1.09 -10.39
C GLY A 79 -1.41 2.18 -10.62
N THR A 80 -1.01 3.38 -11.05
CA THR A 80 -1.88 4.54 -11.28
C THR A 80 -1.46 5.30 -12.54
N LEU A 81 -2.36 6.12 -13.08
CA LEU A 81 -2.05 7.06 -14.18
C LEU A 81 -1.30 8.32 -13.68
N ALA A 82 -1.05 8.45 -12.39
CA ALA A 82 -0.52 9.65 -11.76
C ALA A 82 0.62 9.30 -10.80
N SER A 83 1.76 9.97 -10.96
CA SER A 83 2.91 9.86 -10.07
C SER A 83 2.70 10.71 -8.82
N TYR A 84 3.22 10.23 -7.69
CA TYR A 84 3.09 10.90 -6.41
C TYR A 84 4.45 11.12 -5.77
N CYS A 85 4.56 12.19 -4.98
CA CYS A 85 5.72 12.42 -4.12
C CYS A 85 5.72 11.38 -3.00
N LYS A 86 6.75 10.53 -2.99
CA LYS A 86 6.99 9.50 -1.98
C LYS A 86 8.26 9.83 -1.21
N ASN A 87 8.32 9.45 0.06
CA ASN A 87 9.52 9.62 0.84
C ASN A 87 10.64 8.75 0.26
N LYS A 88 11.85 9.32 0.11
CA LYS A 88 13.04 8.58 -0.35
C LYS A 88 13.45 7.46 0.59
N LYS A 89 13.00 7.54 1.85
CA LYS A 89 13.29 6.56 2.90
C LYS A 89 12.00 6.12 3.57
N VAL A 90 11.93 4.84 3.87
CA VAL A 90 10.83 4.26 4.63
C VAL A 90 11.09 4.43 6.12
N ALA A 91 10.10 4.94 6.84
CA ALA A 91 10.16 5.05 8.30
C ALA A 91 10.17 3.66 8.94
N THR A 92 11.17 3.41 9.79
CA THR A 92 11.28 2.19 10.60
C THR A 92 10.85 2.46 12.03
N CYS A 93 10.46 1.41 12.74
CA CYS A 93 9.97 1.50 14.11
C CYS A 93 10.35 0.25 14.92
N THR A 94 10.34 0.39 16.23
CA THR A 94 10.41 -0.70 17.22
C THR A 94 9.19 -0.70 18.13
N SER A 95 8.32 0.31 18.02
CA SER A 95 7.11 0.51 18.83
C SER A 95 6.15 1.48 18.12
N ASN A 96 4.86 1.42 18.46
CA ASN A 96 3.83 2.29 17.87
C ASN A 96 4.08 3.78 18.11
N SER A 97 4.75 4.15 19.21
CA SER A 97 5.03 5.56 19.54
C SER A 97 6.00 6.25 18.58
N GLN A 98 6.68 5.50 17.70
CA GLN A 98 7.56 6.05 16.66
C GLN A 98 6.84 6.28 15.34
N CYS A 99 5.62 5.77 15.18
CA CYS A 99 4.80 5.96 14.01
C CYS A 99 3.85 7.14 14.19
N GLN A 100 3.27 7.63 13.09
CA GLN A 100 2.23 8.66 13.17
C GLN A 100 1.00 8.13 13.91
N SER A 101 0.16 9.04 14.41
CA SER A 101 -0.97 8.66 15.28
C SER A 101 -2.04 7.78 14.61
N ASN A 102 -2.09 7.74 13.28
CA ASN A 102 -2.93 6.85 12.48
C ASN A 102 -2.19 5.61 11.95
N GLN A 103 -0.96 5.37 12.42
CA GLN A 103 -0.12 4.26 12.02
C GLN A 103 0.24 3.39 13.22
N GLN A 104 0.63 2.15 12.93
CA GLN A 104 1.14 1.20 13.90
C GLN A 104 2.42 0.55 13.37
N CYS A 105 3.26 0.09 14.28
CA CYS A 105 4.50 -0.57 13.97
C CYS A 105 4.25 -2.05 13.69
N ILE A 106 4.42 -2.47 12.44
CA ILE A 106 4.27 -3.86 12.00
C ILE A 106 5.61 -4.31 11.42
N GLU A 107 6.19 -5.35 12.00
CA GLU A 107 7.47 -5.93 11.54
C GLU A 107 8.59 -4.90 11.33
N GLY A 108 8.60 -3.86 12.17
CA GLY A 108 9.62 -2.81 12.14
C GLY A 108 9.36 -1.68 11.14
N LEU A 109 8.18 -1.62 10.54
CA LEU A 109 7.75 -0.60 9.58
C LEU A 109 6.43 0.04 9.99
N CYS A 110 6.29 1.36 9.75
CA CYS A 110 5.07 2.10 10.09
C CYS A 110 3.99 1.94 9.01
N SER A 111 2.98 1.13 9.31
CA SER A 111 1.83 0.86 8.42
C SER A 111 0.58 1.53 8.94
N LEU A 112 -0.34 1.89 8.04
CA LEU A 112 -1.64 2.46 8.40
C LEU A 112 -2.39 1.52 9.36
N THR A 113 -2.89 2.06 10.46
CA THR A 113 -3.76 1.30 11.36
C THR A 113 -5.06 0.96 10.62
N PRO A 114 -5.48 -0.32 10.60
CA PRO A 114 -6.74 -0.71 10.01
C PRO A 114 -7.89 0.09 10.61
N PRO A 115 -8.83 0.61 9.80
CA PRO A 115 -10.00 1.31 10.32
C PRO A 115 -10.86 0.36 11.18
N PRO A 116 -11.54 0.86 12.23
CA PRO A 116 -12.39 0.03 13.09
C PRO A 116 -13.51 -0.73 12.35
N ASN A 117 -13.98 -0.16 11.25
CA ASN A 117 -14.97 -0.76 10.36
C ASN A 117 -14.41 -0.74 8.93
N PRO A 118 -13.58 -1.73 8.55
CA PRO A 118 -12.95 -1.72 7.24
C PRO A 118 -13.99 -1.91 6.13
N PRO A 119 -13.81 -1.25 4.98
CA PRO A 119 -14.59 -1.59 3.80
C PRO A 119 -14.34 -3.06 3.45
N SER A 120 -15.40 -3.78 3.08
CA SER A 120 -15.27 -5.17 2.64
C SER A 120 -14.41 -5.22 1.39
N CYS A 121 -13.42 -6.10 1.38
CA CYS A 121 -12.57 -6.39 0.24
C CYS A 121 -12.56 -7.92 -0.02
N ASN A 122 -12.12 -8.34 -1.20
CA ASN A 122 -12.05 -9.73 -1.60
C ASN A 122 -10.59 -10.21 -1.71
N PRO A 123 -10.08 -11.00 -0.75
CA PRO A 123 -8.69 -11.49 -0.79
C PRO A 123 -8.47 -12.57 -1.86
N ASN A 124 -9.55 -13.16 -2.40
CA ASN A 124 -9.49 -14.29 -3.34
C ASN A 124 -9.47 -13.86 -4.82
N THR A 125 -8.86 -12.71 -5.12
CA THR A 125 -8.72 -12.22 -6.50
C THR A 125 -7.35 -12.55 -7.05
N SER A 126 -7.29 -13.19 -8.22
CA SER A 126 -6.03 -13.60 -8.84
C SER A 126 -5.26 -12.45 -9.50
N ASP A 127 -5.93 -11.33 -9.77
CA ASP A 127 -5.35 -10.12 -10.36
C ASP A 127 -5.19 -8.97 -9.35
N PHE A 128 -5.39 -9.24 -8.06
CA PHE A 128 -5.35 -8.25 -6.97
C PHE A 128 -6.28 -7.05 -7.17
N LYS A 129 -7.34 -7.19 -7.97
CA LYS A 129 -8.50 -6.26 -7.95
C LYS A 129 -9.43 -6.63 -6.80
N ASP A 130 -8.85 -6.60 -5.62
CA ASP A 130 -9.44 -7.04 -4.36
C ASP A 130 -10.43 -6.03 -3.76
N GLY A 131 -10.70 -4.92 -4.43
CA GLY A 131 -11.57 -3.84 -3.94
C GLY A 131 -10.84 -2.85 -3.02
N CYS A 132 -9.56 -3.05 -2.74
CA CYS A 132 -8.70 -2.07 -2.11
C CYS A 132 -8.11 -1.09 -3.14
N ASP A 133 -7.66 0.06 -2.66
CA ASP A 133 -6.88 0.97 -3.50
C ASP A 133 -5.59 0.30 -4.00
N THR A 134 -4.96 0.94 -4.98
CA THR A 134 -3.71 0.48 -5.60
C THR A 134 -2.57 0.25 -4.59
N TYR A 135 -2.63 0.83 -3.40
CA TYR A 135 -1.58 0.87 -2.39
C TYR A 135 -1.87 0.04 -1.15
N SER A 136 -2.94 -0.73 -1.21
CA SER A 136 -3.40 -1.56 -0.12
C SER A 136 -3.75 -2.94 -0.66
N VAL A 137 -3.54 -3.98 0.13
CA VAL A 137 -3.90 -5.35 -0.22
C VAL A 137 -4.99 -5.82 0.72
N CYS A 138 -5.99 -6.51 0.18
CA CYS A 138 -7.00 -7.15 0.99
C CYS A 138 -6.39 -8.32 1.75
N LEU A 139 -6.33 -8.20 3.07
CA LEU A 139 -5.90 -9.27 3.95
C LEU A 139 -7.11 -9.86 4.65
N ASP A 140 -7.17 -11.18 4.66
CA ASP A 140 -8.06 -11.91 5.56
C ASP A 140 -7.30 -12.24 6.85
N PRO A 141 -7.59 -11.58 7.98
CA PRO A 141 -6.91 -11.85 9.23
C PRO A 141 -7.36 -13.16 9.89
N ASP A 142 -8.42 -13.80 9.39
CA ASP A 142 -8.88 -15.10 9.89
C ASP A 142 -9.64 -15.87 8.81
N ASP A 143 -9.02 -16.92 8.27
CA ASP A 143 -9.64 -17.85 7.33
C ASP A 143 -10.93 -18.52 7.88
N GLN A 144 -11.19 -18.44 9.19
CA GLN A 144 -12.41 -18.94 9.84
C GLN A 144 -13.52 -17.89 9.98
N GLY A 145 -13.32 -16.66 9.49
CA GLY A 145 -14.37 -15.63 9.36
C GLY A 145 -14.76 -14.91 10.64
N SER A 146 -14.01 -15.05 11.74
CA SER A 146 -14.28 -14.28 12.98
C SER A 146 -13.97 -12.79 12.84
N LYS A 147 -13.23 -12.43 11.78
CA LYS A 147 -12.90 -11.05 11.41
C LYS A 147 -13.19 -10.86 9.93
N GLN A 148 -13.60 -9.64 9.57
CA GLN A 148 -13.81 -9.29 8.17
C GLN A 148 -12.47 -9.00 7.50
N PRO A 149 -12.31 -9.34 6.21
CA PRO A 149 -11.18 -8.89 5.41
C PRO A 149 -11.07 -7.36 5.42
N TYR A 150 -9.84 -6.86 5.34
CA TYR A 150 -9.58 -5.43 5.34
C TYR A 150 -8.45 -5.04 4.40
N CYS A 151 -8.48 -3.80 3.93
CA CYS A 151 -7.41 -3.23 3.12
C CYS A 151 -6.24 -2.82 4.01
N ALA A 152 -5.16 -3.58 3.97
CA ALA A 152 -3.91 -3.26 4.65
C ALA A 152 -3.06 -2.36 3.74
N SER A 153 -2.74 -1.15 4.22
CA SER A 153 -1.85 -0.22 3.53
C SER A 153 -0.44 -0.30 4.10
N PHE A 154 0.54 -0.27 3.21
CA PHE A 154 1.95 -0.43 3.54
C PHE A 154 2.74 0.83 3.18
N PRO A 155 3.93 1.02 3.78
CA PRO A 155 4.80 2.13 3.38
C PRO A 155 5.17 2.06 1.89
N PRO A 156 5.41 3.22 1.23
CA PRO A 156 5.96 3.22 -0.12
C PRO A 156 7.28 2.48 -0.23
N CYS A 157 7.57 2.02 -1.44
CA CYS A 157 8.95 1.73 -1.77
C CYS A 157 9.81 3.00 -1.68
N PRO A 158 11.06 2.88 -1.20
CA PRO A 158 12.03 3.97 -1.32
C PRO A 158 12.47 4.15 -2.79
N GLU A 159 13.18 5.25 -3.06
CA GLU A 159 13.64 5.62 -4.42
C GLU A 159 14.52 4.55 -5.08
N ASP A 160 15.31 3.83 -4.28
CA ASP A 160 16.16 2.73 -4.75
C ASP A 160 15.44 1.38 -4.89
N GLY A 161 14.15 1.32 -4.53
CA GLY A 161 13.34 0.10 -4.53
C GLY A 161 13.71 -0.91 -3.44
N VAL A 162 14.64 -0.59 -2.52
CA VAL A 162 15.12 -1.51 -1.49
C VAL A 162 14.42 -1.21 -0.16
N CYS A 163 13.33 -1.92 0.11
CA CYS A 163 12.63 -1.81 1.38
C CYS A 163 13.52 -2.20 2.56
N PRO A 164 13.48 -1.47 3.69
CA PRO A 164 14.18 -1.89 4.90
C PRO A 164 13.63 -3.22 5.37
N THR A 165 14.52 -4.15 5.71
CA THR A 165 14.12 -5.50 6.15
C THR A 165 13.35 -5.49 7.47
N GLY A 166 13.43 -4.42 8.27
CA GLY A 166 12.73 -4.35 9.54
C GLY A 166 13.03 -5.56 10.45
N LEU A 167 11.99 -6.06 11.13
CA LEU A 167 12.04 -7.24 11.98
C LEU A 167 11.65 -8.54 11.25
N GLY A 168 10.85 -8.44 10.18
CA GLY A 168 10.26 -9.60 9.50
C GLY A 168 10.62 -9.75 8.02
N GLY A 169 11.45 -8.86 7.49
CA GLY A 169 11.75 -8.76 6.05
C GLY A 169 10.78 -7.85 5.31
N ALA A 170 11.22 -7.33 4.17
CA ALA A 170 10.34 -6.59 3.26
C ALA A 170 10.89 -6.60 1.83
N VAL A 171 9.97 -6.56 0.87
CA VAL A 171 10.30 -6.43 -0.55
C VAL A 171 9.41 -5.37 -1.19
N CYS A 172 9.98 -4.55 -2.06
CA CYS A 172 9.19 -3.61 -2.86
C CYS A 172 8.30 -4.36 -3.85
N ASN A 173 7.01 -4.02 -3.89
CA ASN A 173 6.14 -4.39 -4.99
C ASN A 173 6.49 -3.58 -6.24
N ASP A 174 7.42 -4.08 -7.05
CA ASP A 174 7.82 -3.45 -8.31
C ASP A 174 7.20 -4.20 -9.49
N GLY A 175 5.87 -4.15 -9.58
CA GLY A 175 5.09 -4.87 -10.59
C GLY A 175 4.90 -6.37 -10.31
N ILE A 176 5.20 -6.84 -9.10
CA ILE A 176 5.04 -8.25 -8.71
C ILE A 176 3.56 -8.60 -8.51
N LEU A 177 2.85 -7.75 -7.78
CA LEU A 177 1.39 -7.79 -7.64
C LEU A 177 0.81 -6.92 -8.75
N ALA A 178 0.12 -7.56 -9.70
CA ALA A 178 -0.55 -6.85 -10.78
C ALA A 178 -1.59 -5.87 -10.23
N ASN A 179 -1.82 -4.75 -10.93
CA ASN A 179 -2.80 -3.72 -10.55
C ASN A 179 -2.56 -3.04 -9.18
N LYS A 180 -1.42 -3.30 -8.54
CA LYS A 180 -0.98 -2.68 -7.30
C LYS A 180 0.25 -1.81 -7.56
N GLY A 181 0.38 -0.76 -6.77
CA GLY A 181 1.46 0.22 -6.89
C GLY A 181 2.66 -0.18 -6.04
N ARG A 182 3.67 0.69 -6.03
CA ARG A 182 4.94 0.42 -5.36
C ARG A 182 4.87 0.70 -3.85
N PHE A 183 4.77 -0.37 -3.07
CA PHE A 183 4.83 -0.37 -1.60
C PHE A 183 5.67 -1.54 -1.06
N CYS A 184 6.18 -1.40 0.16
CA CYS A 184 6.96 -2.41 0.85
C CYS A 184 6.07 -3.50 1.44
N MET A 185 6.07 -4.66 0.79
CA MET A 185 5.40 -5.86 1.27
C MET A 185 6.18 -6.46 2.45
N GLN A 186 5.72 -6.16 3.66
CA GLN A 186 6.27 -6.67 4.91
C GLN A 186 6.16 -8.20 5.00
N GLY A 187 7.16 -8.85 5.59
CA GLY A 187 7.22 -10.30 5.77
C GLY A 187 7.63 -11.09 4.52
N LEU A 188 7.69 -10.44 3.35
CA LEU A 188 7.95 -11.09 2.07
C LEU A 188 9.38 -10.86 1.58
N CYS A 189 9.86 -11.80 0.77
CA CYS A 189 11.20 -11.77 0.20
C CYS A 189 11.27 -12.32 -1.23
N ARG A 190 12.20 -11.78 -2.02
CA ARG A 190 12.64 -12.38 -3.30
C ARG A 190 13.86 -13.27 -3.08
N ASP A 191 14.79 -12.82 -2.26
CA ASP A 191 15.97 -13.56 -1.86
C ASP A 191 16.39 -13.16 -0.42
N GLY A 192 17.53 -13.69 0.04
CA GLY A 192 18.02 -13.46 1.40
C GLY A 192 18.31 -12.00 1.74
N SER A 193 18.54 -11.13 0.75
CA SER A 193 18.79 -9.69 1.00
C SER A 193 17.56 -8.94 1.49
N ASN A 194 16.36 -9.49 1.28
CA ASN A 194 15.10 -8.92 1.77
C ASN A 194 14.77 -9.32 3.21
N CYS A 195 15.57 -10.19 3.83
CA CYS A 195 15.32 -10.72 5.16
C CYS A 195 16.31 -10.15 6.19
N PRO A 196 15.94 -10.13 7.49
CA PRO A 196 16.88 -9.83 8.56
C PRO A 196 18.12 -10.74 8.49
N SER A 197 19.24 -10.25 9.03
CA SER A 197 20.48 -11.02 9.04
C SER A 197 20.27 -12.40 9.69
N ALA A 198 20.82 -13.44 9.06
CA ALA A 198 20.71 -14.85 9.45
C ALA A 198 19.33 -15.50 9.24
N TRP A 199 18.36 -14.80 8.66
CA TRP A 199 17.08 -15.40 8.25
C TRP A 199 17.17 -15.91 6.82
N SER A 200 16.36 -16.92 6.50
CA SER A 200 16.28 -17.51 5.17
C SER A 200 15.04 -17.00 4.43
N CYS A 201 15.18 -16.73 3.13
CA CYS A 201 14.02 -16.49 2.27
C CYS A 201 13.45 -17.83 1.78
N VAL A 202 12.28 -18.22 2.30
CA VAL A 202 11.65 -19.51 2.03
C VAL A 202 10.54 -19.35 1.02
N LYS A 203 10.64 -20.03 -0.12
CA LYS A 203 9.63 -20.01 -1.18
C LYS A 203 8.54 -21.05 -0.91
N PRO A 204 7.25 -20.72 -1.13
CA PRO A 204 6.16 -21.66 -0.91
C PRO A 204 6.24 -22.88 -1.84
N PHE A 205 6.75 -22.69 -3.07
CA PHE A 205 7.02 -23.78 -4.01
C PHE A 205 8.16 -23.40 -4.98
N THR A 206 8.70 -24.41 -5.67
CA THR A 206 9.70 -24.19 -6.73
C THR A 206 9.14 -23.29 -7.83
N GLY A 207 9.80 -22.17 -8.10
CA GLY A 207 9.39 -21.19 -9.12
C GLY A 207 8.55 -20.02 -8.59
N SER A 208 8.21 -19.98 -7.30
CA SER A 208 7.58 -18.79 -6.71
C SER A 208 8.52 -17.58 -6.76
N VAL A 209 8.02 -16.44 -7.22
CA VAL A 209 8.78 -15.17 -7.25
C VAL A 209 8.95 -14.61 -5.83
N LEU A 210 7.93 -14.75 -4.98
CA LEU A 210 7.91 -14.30 -3.60
C LEU A 210 8.01 -15.49 -2.63
N GLY A 211 8.59 -15.23 -1.47
CA GLY A 211 8.66 -16.13 -0.33
C GLY A 211 8.46 -15.36 0.98
N PHE A 212 8.69 -16.07 2.08
CA PHE A 212 8.58 -15.55 3.44
C PHE A 212 9.95 -15.59 4.12
N CYS A 213 10.27 -14.55 4.88
CA CYS A 213 11.47 -14.59 5.70
C CYS A 213 11.26 -15.48 6.93
N SER A 214 12.18 -16.41 7.15
CA SER A 214 12.12 -17.38 8.24
C SER A 214 13.35 -17.26 9.14
N PRO A 215 13.19 -17.10 10.47
CA PRO A 215 14.27 -17.18 11.45
C PRO A 215 14.74 -18.62 11.68
N GLY A 216 14.02 -19.62 11.16
CA GLY A 216 14.33 -21.04 11.38
C GLY A 216 13.94 -21.59 12.76
N ASP A 217 13.12 -20.85 13.52
CA ASP A 217 12.55 -21.30 14.79
C ASP A 217 11.40 -22.29 14.58
N PHE A 218 11.02 -23.02 15.65
CA PHE A 218 9.93 -23.99 15.60
C PHE A 218 8.64 -23.39 15.01
N GLY A 219 8.03 -24.09 14.05
CA GLY A 219 6.81 -23.68 13.37
C GLY A 219 7.00 -22.68 12.21
N PHE A 220 8.20 -22.13 12.02
CA PHE A 220 8.44 -21.20 10.92
C PHE A 220 8.64 -21.91 9.57
N PRO A 221 8.37 -21.22 8.45
CA PRO A 221 8.52 -21.77 7.11
C PRO A 221 9.92 -22.35 6.85
N CYS A 222 9.96 -23.46 6.12
CA CYS A 222 11.19 -24.02 5.57
C CYS A 222 10.89 -24.85 4.30
N THR A 223 11.89 -25.03 3.46
CA THR A 223 11.88 -26.02 2.35
C THR A 223 12.99 -27.06 2.50
N GLU A 224 13.99 -26.79 3.34
CA GLU A 224 15.13 -27.67 3.57
C GLU A 224 15.63 -27.56 5.02
N ASN A 225 16.29 -28.61 5.50
CA ASN A 225 16.79 -28.73 6.88
C ASN A 225 17.73 -27.59 7.30
N ALA A 226 18.54 -27.07 6.37
CA ALA A 226 19.50 -26.01 6.65
C ALA A 226 18.86 -24.67 7.03
N GLN A 227 17.57 -24.48 6.71
CA GLN A 227 16.82 -23.28 7.05
C GLN A 227 16.27 -23.30 8.48
N CYS A 228 16.36 -24.43 9.17
CA CYS A 228 15.88 -24.62 10.53
C CYS A 228 17.03 -24.69 11.52
N LYS A 229 16.90 -23.99 12.66
CA LYS A 229 17.90 -24.05 13.75
C LYS A 229 18.03 -25.45 14.34
N SER A 230 16.96 -26.24 14.28
CA SER A 230 16.95 -27.66 14.67
C SER A 230 17.63 -28.59 13.67
N GLY A 231 17.89 -28.11 12.44
CA GLY A 231 18.30 -28.95 11.33
C GLY A 231 17.20 -29.86 10.79
N GLN A 232 15.92 -29.62 11.14
CA GLN A 232 14.79 -30.43 10.69
C GLN A 232 13.69 -29.57 10.09
N CYS A 233 13.45 -29.76 8.80
CA CYS A 233 12.31 -29.21 8.08
C CYS A 233 11.30 -30.33 7.79
N PHE A 234 10.08 -30.17 8.29
CA PHE A 234 8.98 -31.07 7.96
C PHE A 234 8.24 -30.53 6.73
N SER A 235 8.69 -30.95 5.54
CA SER A 235 8.13 -30.54 4.26
C SER A 235 8.00 -31.72 3.28
N ALA A 236 7.12 -31.56 2.29
CA ALA A 236 7.16 -32.39 1.10
C ALA A 236 8.19 -31.79 0.11
N PRO A 237 8.87 -32.61 -0.72
CA PRO A 237 9.85 -32.09 -1.68
C PRO A 237 9.26 -31.00 -2.60
N GLY A 238 9.91 -29.85 -2.65
CA GLY A 238 9.51 -28.72 -3.51
C GLY A 238 8.33 -27.89 -2.98
N VAL A 239 7.85 -28.17 -1.78
CA VAL A 239 6.76 -27.44 -1.11
C VAL A 239 7.26 -26.94 0.24
N MET A 240 6.82 -25.75 0.65
CA MET A 240 7.10 -25.22 1.98
C MET A 240 6.44 -26.08 3.06
N GLY A 241 7.22 -26.37 4.09
CA GLY A 241 6.80 -26.98 5.35
C GLY A 241 7.15 -26.09 6.54
N ALA A 242 7.34 -26.71 7.70
CA ALA A 242 7.65 -26.00 8.94
C ALA A 242 8.87 -26.60 9.66
N CYS A 243 9.64 -25.75 10.32
CA CYS A 243 10.73 -26.18 11.18
C CYS A 243 10.21 -26.90 12.43
N MET A 244 10.85 -28.02 12.77
CA MET A 244 10.48 -28.88 13.91
C MET A 244 11.53 -28.90 15.00
#